data_AF-A0A0B1R5E0-F1
#
_entry.id   AF-A0A0B1R5E0-F1
#
_cell.length_a   1.000
_cell.length_b   1.000
_cell.length_c   1.000
_cell.angle_alpha   90.00
_cell.angle_beta   90.00
_cell.angle_gamma   90.00
#
_symmetry.space_group_name_H-M   'P 1'
#
loop_
_entity.id
_entity.type
_entity.pdbx_description
1 polymer ?
#
loop_
_entity_poly.entity_id
_entity_poly.type
_entity_poly.pdbx_seq_one_letter_code
_entity_poly.pdbx_strand_id
1 'polypeptide(L)'
;MVSNASALGRNGIHDWLLLRAAAILMTLYIIYLLGFVVMTGTLTYDNWHGFFASAFTKVFTILTLFSILVHGWIGMWQVLTDYVKPVATRLLLQFVIVVALLSYAVYGIVVVWGV
;
A
#
# COMPACT_ATOMS: atom_id res chain seq x y z
N MET A 1 -17.34 -2.78 24.34
CA MET A 1 -16.40 -2.32 23.29
C MET A 1 -17.10 -1.21 22.54
N VAL A 2 -16.49 -0.01 22.46
CA VAL A 2 -17.09 1.14 21.76
C VAL A 2 -16.98 0.89 20.26
N SER A 3 -18.11 0.86 19.55
CA SER A 3 -18.13 0.74 18.09
C SER A 3 -17.72 2.08 17.46
N ASN A 4 -16.60 2.09 16.74
CA ASN A 4 -16.20 3.25 15.97
C ASN A 4 -17.06 3.30 14.69
N ALA A 5 -17.96 4.28 14.60
CA ALA A 5 -18.86 4.44 13.44
C ALA A 5 -18.12 4.64 12.10
N SER A 6 -16.85 5.03 12.12
CA SER A 6 -16.00 5.17 10.93
C SER A 6 -15.19 3.91 10.58
N ALA A 7 -15.29 2.83 11.36
CA ALA A 7 -14.53 1.60 11.16
C ALA A 7 -15.49 0.40 11.24
N LEU A 8 -16.08 0.03 10.09
CA LEU A 8 -16.94 -1.14 9.94
C LEU A 8 -16.27 -2.39 10.55
N GLY A 9 -16.79 -2.87 11.68
CA GLY A 9 -16.44 -4.18 12.28
C GLY A 9 -15.02 -4.35 12.82
N ARG A 10 -14.17 -3.32 12.84
CA ARG A 10 -12.76 -3.43 13.26
C ARG A 10 -12.64 -3.55 14.79
N ASN A 11 -11.89 -4.55 15.22
CA ASN A 11 -11.30 -4.61 16.55
C ASN A 11 -9.77 -4.55 16.45
N GLY A 12 -9.09 -4.23 17.55
CA GLY A 12 -7.64 -4.02 17.53
C GLY A 12 -6.83 -5.24 17.05
N ILE A 13 -7.32 -6.46 17.25
CA ILE A 13 -6.65 -7.70 16.81
C ILE A 13 -6.70 -7.82 15.28
N HIS A 14 -7.85 -7.51 14.68
CA HIS A 14 -8.01 -7.53 13.22
C HIS A 14 -7.05 -6.54 12.54
N ASP A 15 -6.97 -5.31 13.06
CA ASP A 15 -6.05 -4.28 12.54
C ASP A 15 -4.60 -4.69 12.72
N TRP A 16 -4.29 -5.26 13.88
CA TRP A 16 -2.97 -5.75 14.19
C TRP A 16 -2.54 -6.80 13.16
N LEU A 17 -3.39 -7.78 12.86
CA LEU A 17 -3.08 -8.87 11.93
C LEU A 17 -2.90 -8.36 10.49
N LEU A 18 -3.82 -7.50 10.02
CA LEU A 18 -3.75 -6.91 8.67
C LEU A 18 -2.46 -6.10 8.47
N LEU A 19 -2.06 -5.30 9.48
CA LEU A 19 -0.81 -4.54 9.40
C LEU A 19 0.41 -5.45 9.22
N ARG A 20 0.49 -6.58 9.95
CA ARG A 20 1.63 -7.51 9.84
C ARG A 20 1.62 -8.23 8.49
N ALA A 21 0.47 -8.74 8.07
CA ALA A 21 0.36 -9.43 6.78
C ALA A 21 0.77 -8.51 5.62
N ALA A 22 0.27 -7.27 5.60
CA ALA A 22 0.64 -6.29 4.59
C ALA A 22 2.12 -5.91 4.67
N ALA A 23 2.68 -5.73 5.87
CA ALA A 23 4.10 -5.41 6.05
C ALA A 23 5.02 -6.52 5.53
N ILE A 24 4.66 -7.80 5.72
CA ILE A 24 5.42 -8.94 5.20
C ILE A 24 5.43 -8.90 3.67
N LEU A 25 4.27 -8.73 3.03
CA LEU A 25 4.19 -8.65 1.57
C LEU A 25 5.00 -7.48 1.01
N MET A 26 4.90 -6.30 1.62
CA MET A 26 5.68 -5.12 1.24
C MET A 26 7.19 -5.37 1.39
N THR A 27 7.62 -5.99 2.49
CA THR A 27 9.04 -6.32 2.73
C THR A 27 9.58 -7.27 1.67
N LEU A 28 8.81 -8.32 1.34
CA LEU A 28 9.18 -9.26 0.29
C LEU A 28 9.29 -8.56 -1.08
N TYR A 29 8.39 -7.63 -1.38
CA TYR A 29 8.43 -6.87 -2.64
C TYR A 29 9.63 -5.92 -2.71
N ILE A 30 10.00 -5.28 -1.59
CA ILE A 30 11.22 -4.46 -1.50
C ILE A 30 12.46 -5.32 -1.79
N ILE A 31 12.56 -6.49 -1.17
CA ILE A 31 13.67 -7.42 -1.40
C ILE A 31 13.71 -7.86 -2.88
N TYR A 32 12.54 -8.16 -3.46
CA TYR A 32 12.41 -8.56 -4.86
C TYR A 32 12.87 -7.47 -5.84
N LEU A 33 12.40 -6.22 -5.67
CA LEU A 33 12.84 -5.09 -6.49
C LEU A 33 14.33 -4.78 -6.30
N LEU A 34 14.81 -4.81 -5.06
CA LEU A 34 16.22 -4.56 -4.76
C LEU A 34 17.11 -5.64 -5.40
N GLY A 35 16.69 -6.91 -5.33
CA GLY A 35 17.37 -8.01 -6.00
C GLY A 35 17.49 -7.77 -7.50
N PHE A 36 16.40 -7.36 -8.17
CA PHE A 36 16.45 -6.97 -9.58
C PHE A 36 17.46 -5.83 -9.82
N VAL A 37 17.38 -4.73 -9.07
CA VAL A 37 18.26 -3.56 -9.26
C VAL A 37 19.74 -3.92 -9.05
N VAL A 38 20.05 -4.69 -8.01
CA VAL A 38 21.43 -5.07 -7.65
C VAL A 38 22.01 -6.10 -8.62
N MET A 39 21.20 -7.05 -9.11
CA MET A 39 21.67 -8.15 -9.96
C MET A 39 21.69 -7.82 -11.46
N THR A 40 20.98 -6.78 -11.91
CA THR A 40 20.88 -6.41 -13.34
C THR A 40 22.14 -5.73 -13.88
N GLY A 41 22.99 -5.18 -13.01
CA GLY A 41 24.17 -4.42 -13.41
C GLY A 41 23.79 -3.06 -13.97
N THR A 42 23.82 -2.90 -15.30
CA THR A 42 23.40 -1.63 -15.94
C THR A 42 21.90 -1.65 -16.21
N LEU A 43 21.15 -0.73 -15.60
CA LEU A 43 19.72 -0.56 -15.88
C LEU A 43 19.54 0.12 -17.25
N THR A 44 18.91 -0.59 -18.17
CA THR A 44 18.54 -0.09 -19.50
C THR A 44 17.02 -0.09 -19.64
N TYR A 45 16.49 0.61 -20.64
CA TYR A 45 15.07 0.56 -20.92
C TYR A 45 14.58 -0.88 -21.14
N ASP A 46 15.35 -1.68 -21.89
CA ASP A 46 14.95 -3.03 -22.27
C ASP A 46 14.84 -3.98 -21.08
N ASN A 47 15.80 -3.96 -20.15
CA ASN A 47 15.74 -4.83 -18.96
C ASN A 47 14.69 -4.35 -17.95
N TRP A 48 14.49 -3.04 -17.81
CA TRP A 48 13.42 -2.47 -16.99
C TRP A 48 12.04 -2.85 -17.53
N HIS A 49 11.81 -2.62 -18.82
CA HIS A 49 10.57 -2.96 -19.49
C HIS A 49 10.32 -4.47 -19.44
N GLY A 50 11.33 -5.30 -19.74
CA GLY A 50 11.21 -6.76 -19.70
C GLY A 50 10.83 -7.29 -18.31
N PHE A 51 11.41 -6.72 -17.25
CA PHE A 51 11.07 -7.08 -15.87
C PHE A 51 9.61 -6.76 -15.55
N PHE A 52 9.16 -5.52 -15.79
CA PHE A 52 7.78 -5.11 -15.51
C PHE A 52 6.74 -5.68 -16.49
N ALA A 53 7.15 -6.15 -17.66
CA ALA A 53 6.27 -6.87 -18.59
C ALA A 53 5.89 -8.28 -18.08
N SER A 54 6.69 -8.86 -17.17
CA SER A 54 6.45 -10.21 -16.67
C SER A 54 5.18 -10.30 -15.82
N ALA A 55 4.39 -11.37 -16.01
CA ALA A 55 3.14 -11.57 -15.27
C ALA A 55 3.36 -11.63 -13.75
N PHE A 56 4.46 -12.24 -13.31
CA PHE A 56 4.81 -12.32 -11.89
C PHE A 56 5.05 -10.92 -11.30
N THR A 57 5.86 -10.09 -11.95
CA THR A 57 6.14 -8.72 -11.49
C THR A 57 4.87 -7.88 -11.45
N LYS A 58 4.01 -7.98 -12.47
CA LYS A 58 2.72 -7.28 -12.53
C LYS A 58 1.81 -7.64 -11.36
N VAL A 59 1.58 -8.93 -11.15
CA VAL A 59 0.73 -9.43 -10.05
C VAL A 59 1.32 -9.07 -8.69
N PHE A 60 2.63 -9.24 -8.50
CA PHE A 60 3.27 -8.95 -7.22
C PHE A 60 3.27 -7.44 -6.90
N THR A 61 3.40 -6.60 -7.92
CA THR A 61 3.25 -5.14 -7.78
C THR A 61 1.84 -4.76 -7.37
N ILE A 62 0.80 -5.32 -8.00
CA ILE A 62 -0.59 -5.09 -7.58
C ILE A 62 -0.83 -5.53 -6.14
N LEU A 63 -0.41 -6.75 -5.77
CA LEU A 63 -0.59 -7.25 -4.40
C LEU A 63 0.09 -6.33 -3.38
N THR A 64 1.23 -5.76 -3.73
CA THR A 64 1.95 -4.79 -2.89
C THR A 64 1.22 -3.46 -2.80
N LEU A 65 0.64 -2.96 -3.89
CA LEU A 65 -0.16 -1.74 -3.87
C LEU A 65 -1.41 -1.87 -2.99
N PHE A 66 -2.10 -3.03 -3.03
CA PHE A 66 -3.19 -3.32 -2.10
C PHE A 66 -2.70 -3.43 -0.65
N SER A 67 -1.51 -4.01 -0.44
CA SER A 67 -0.88 -4.05 0.88
C SER A 67 -0.58 -2.64 1.41
N ILE A 68 -0.06 -1.74 0.56
CA ILE A 68 0.17 -0.33 0.89
C ILE A 68 -1.14 0.38 1.21
N LEU A 69 -2.20 0.15 0.43
CA LEU A 69 -3.53 0.72 0.68
C LEU A 69 -4.03 0.33 2.08
N VAL A 70 -3.97 -0.95 2.45
CA VAL A 70 -4.41 -1.45 3.76
C VAL A 70 -3.50 -0.95 4.88
N HIS A 71 -2.18 -1.11 4.73
CA HIS A 71 -1.20 -0.73 5.74
C HIS A 71 -1.21 0.78 6.00
N GLY A 72 -1.23 1.57 4.93
CA GLY A 72 -1.31 3.03 4.97
C GLY A 72 -2.63 3.51 5.55
N TRP A 73 -3.77 2.91 5.18
CA TRP A 73 -5.07 3.28 5.76
C TRP A 73 -5.05 3.11 7.27
N ILE A 74 -4.69 1.91 7.75
CA ILE A 74 -4.73 1.57 9.17
C ILE A 74 -3.75 2.43 9.95
N GLY A 75 -2.50 2.53 9.48
CA GLY A 75 -1.45 3.29 10.15
C GLY A 75 -1.77 4.78 10.21
N MET A 76 -2.24 5.37 9.11
CA MET A 76 -2.60 6.79 9.10
C MET A 76 -3.82 7.08 9.96
N TRP A 77 -4.80 6.18 10.02
CA TRP A 77 -5.92 6.34 10.94
C TRP A 77 -5.44 6.40 12.39
N GLN A 78 -4.52 5.51 12.80
CA GLN A 78 -3.93 5.50 14.16
C GLN A 78 -3.21 6.82 14.46
N VAL A 79 -2.32 7.27 13.56
CA VAL A 79 -1.61 8.55 13.68
C VAL A 79 -2.60 9.72 13.83
N LEU A 80 -3.63 9.77 12.97
CA LEU A 80 -4.60 10.85 12.99
C LEU A 80 -5.45 10.86 14.27
N THR A 81 -5.85 9.70 14.79
CA THR A 81 -6.58 9.61 16.07
C THR A 81 -5.73 9.98 17.27
N ASP A 82 -4.43 9.70 17.22
CA ASP A 82 -3.50 10.02 18.30
C ASP A 82 -3.20 11.53 18.35
N TYR A 83 -2.96 12.15 17.21
CA TYR A 83 -2.39 13.51 17.16
C TYR A 83 -3.36 14.61 16.70
N VAL A 84 -4.38 14.32 15.89
CA VAL A 84 -5.31 15.34 15.37
C VAL A 84 -6.59 15.36 16.19
N LYS A 85 -6.71 16.28 17.15
CA LYS A 85 -7.87 16.32 18.08
C LYS A 85 -9.18 16.81 17.43
N PRO A 86 -9.20 17.90 16.63
CA PRO A 86 -10.43 18.38 16.01
C PRO A 86 -11.02 17.34 15.04
N VAL A 87 -12.28 16.96 15.26
CA VAL A 87 -12.93 15.87 14.49
C VAL A 87 -13.04 16.19 13.01
N ALA A 88 -13.46 17.42 12.65
CA ALA A 88 -13.61 17.83 11.27
C ALA A 88 -12.29 17.76 10.49
N THR A 89 -11.21 18.30 11.06
CA THR A 89 -9.86 18.23 10.48
C THR A 89 -9.39 16.80 10.32
N ARG A 90 -9.59 15.96 11.35
CA ARG A 90 -9.21 14.54 11.30
C ARG A 90 -9.92 13.79 10.19
N LEU A 91 -11.23 13.99 10.02
CA LEU A 91 -12.01 13.33 8.96
C LEU A 91 -11.61 13.82 7.57
N LEU A 92 -11.35 15.13 7.40
CA LEU A 92 -10.86 15.67 6.13
C LEU A 92 -9.51 15.07 5.75
N LEU A 93 -8.56 15.01 6.70
CA LEU A 93 -7.25 14.41 6.46
C LEU A 93 -7.37 12.92 6.15
N GLN A 94 -8.19 12.17 6.89
CA GLN A 94 -8.44 10.76 6.61
C GLN A 94 -9.00 10.58 5.18
N PHE A 95 -9.96 11.42 4.76
CA PHE A 95 -10.52 11.37 3.42
C PHE A 95 -9.45 11.59 2.33
N VAL A 96 -8.62 12.63 2.48
CA VAL A 96 -7.53 12.93 1.53
C VAL A 96 -6.55 11.76 1.43
N ILE A 97 -6.16 11.17 2.56
CA ILE A 97 -5.25 10.02 2.61
C ILE A 97 -5.87 8.81 1.90
N VAL A 98 -7.14 8.50 2.17
CA VAL A 98 -7.84 7.38 1.53
C VAL A 98 -7.93 7.57 0.02
N VAL A 99 -8.28 8.78 -0.44
CA VAL A 99 -8.31 9.09 -1.88
C VAL A 99 -6.92 8.89 -2.48
N ALA A 100 -5.86 9.40 -1.86
CA ALA A 100 -4.49 9.24 -2.34
C ALA A 100 -4.08 7.76 -2.44
N LEU A 101 -4.36 6.95 -1.42
CA LEU A 101 -4.03 5.52 -1.42
C LEU A 101 -4.81 4.75 -2.48
N LEU A 102 -6.09 5.06 -2.70
CA LEU A 102 -6.89 4.49 -3.78
C LEU A 102 -6.35 4.91 -5.15
N SER A 103 -5.97 6.18 -5.31
CA SER A 103 -5.32 6.65 -6.54
C SER A 103 -4.02 5.90 -6.80
N TYR A 104 -3.19 5.62 -5.78
CA TYR A 104 -1.98 4.82 -5.95
C TYR A 104 -2.29 3.40 -6.42
N ALA A 105 -3.29 2.73 -5.83
CA ALA A 105 -3.69 1.39 -6.25
C ALA A 105 -4.21 1.37 -7.70
N VAL A 106 -5.14 2.26 -8.04
CA VAL A 106 -5.73 2.34 -9.39
C VAL A 106 -4.69 2.74 -10.43
N TYR A 107 -3.93 3.80 -10.17
CA TYR A 107 -2.92 4.29 -11.11
C TYR A 107 -1.82 3.25 -11.32
N GLY A 108 -1.41 2.57 -10.25
CA GLY A 108 -0.46 1.47 -10.36
C GLY A 108 -0.98 0.38 -11.30
N ILE A 109 -2.23 -0.06 -11.16
CA ILE A 109 -2.85 -1.04 -12.09
C ILE A 109 -2.76 -0.54 -13.53
N VAL A 110 -3.17 0.72 -13.79
CA VAL A 110 -3.12 1.32 -15.14
C VAL A 110 -1.69 1.30 -15.70
N VAL A 111 -0.69 1.64 -14.89
CA VAL A 111 0.71 1.63 -15.31
C VAL A 111 1.18 0.21 -15.62
N VAL A 112 1.08 -0.74 -14.69
CA VAL A 112 1.62 -2.09 -14.90
C VAL A 112 0.88 -2.89 -15.98
N TRP A 113 -0.38 -2.56 -16.29
CA TRP A 113 -1.13 -3.20 -17.37
C TRP A 113 -0.92 -2.50 -18.72
N GLY A 114 -0.33 -1.30 -18.72
CA GLY A 114 0.09 -0.57 -19.91
C GLY A 114 1.53 -0.87 -20.37
N VAL A 115 2.30 -1.63 -19.58
CA VAL A 115 3.62 -2.19 -19.94
C VAL A 115 3.44 -3.49 -20.72
#